data_AF-A0A6V8IHN3-F1
#
_entry.id   AF-A0A6V8IHN3-F1
#
_cell.length_a   1.000
_cell.length_b   1.000
_cell.length_c   1.000
_cell.angle_alpha   90.00
_cell.angle_beta   90.00
_cell.angle_gamma   90.00
#
_symmetry.space_group_name_H-M   'P 1'
#
loop_
_entity.id
_entity.type
_entity.pdbx_description
1 polymer ?
#
loop_
_entity_poly.entity_id
_entity_poly.type
_entity_poly.pdbx_seq_one_letter_code
_entity_poly.pdbx_strand_id
1 'polypeptide(L)'
;MITNVKIKTAQAADIIGISYEGFRTWLKKGLLKSTGRLAEFSAPDVPAKIPDAKRWKWSEFGFSDLCSFRAAKFLLDAGRPWCEVVAIASSEEFWRSHRSPAEEHAYLILFPTDGSYIFCSQETLDQNIEQLKAENVALYLINLQQLRQNTLFRIRSVLLKAVGDEIIRTSWAYVVDGSSVLPPEEGKAREKQISFIGEQVIALAPSAERGADVQKEYNQLVRELQLLGAHPHSSLGMVLNTALQSEIAA
;
A
#
# COMPACT_ATOMS: atom_id res chain seq x y z
N MET A 1 3.25 -12.78 -7.03
CA MET A 1 2.32 -12.69 -5.86
C MET A 1 2.95 -11.81 -4.80
N ILE A 2 2.28 -10.72 -4.39
CA ILE A 2 2.85 -9.68 -3.52
C ILE A 2 2.69 -10.09 -2.06
N THR A 3 3.71 -10.72 -1.48
CA THR A 3 3.58 -11.27 -0.11
C THR A 3 4.41 -10.52 0.94
N ASN A 4 5.40 -9.69 0.56
CA ASN A 4 6.40 -9.17 1.51
C ASN A 4 6.62 -7.64 1.48
N VAL A 5 5.61 -6.84 1.17
CA VAL A 5 5.71 -5.38 1.37
C VAL A 5 5.34 -5.05 2.82
N LYS A 6 6.21 -4.30 3.52
CA LYS A 6 5.96 -3.77 4.87
C LYS A 6 5.94 -2.25 4.82
N ILE A 7 4.75 -1.67 4.96
CA ILE A 7 4.51 -0.24 4.83
C ILE A 7 4.26 0.38 6.20
N LYS A 8 4.93 1.49 6.52
CA LYS A 8 4.72 2.21 7.77
C LYS A 8 3.42 3.02 7.76
N THR A 9 2.92 3.38 8.93
CA THR A 9 1.62 4.06 9.09
C THR A 9 1.44 5.35 8.31
N ALA A 10 2.47 6.19 8.23
CA ALA A 10 2.43 7.41 7.41
C ALA A 10 2.26 7.06 5.92
N GLN A 11 3.09 6.14 5.43
CA GLN A 11 3.02 5.67 4.05
C GLN A 11 1.68 4.97 3.75
N ALA A 12 1.13 4.21 4.70
CA ALA A 12 -0.17 3.58 4.55
C ALA A 12 -1.29 4.63 4.41
N ALA A 13 -1.27 5.69 5.22
CA ALA A 13 -2.21 6.80 5.11
C ALA A 13 -2.14 7.46 3.72
N ASP A 14 -0.92 7.69 3.21
CA ASP A 14 -0.70 8.25 1.86
C ASP A 14 -1.20 7.31 0.75
N ILE A 15 -0.92 6.00 0.86
CA ILE A 15 -1.41 4.99 -0.10
C ILE A 15 -2.94 4.97 -0.13
N ILE A 16 -3.58 5.06 1.03
CA ILE A 16 -5.04 5.13 1.13
C ILE A 16 -5.53 6.46 0.58
N GLY A 17 -4.78 7.55 0.76
CA GLY A 17 -5.17 8.90 0.35
C GLY A 17 -6.03 9.59 1.41
N ILE A 18 -5.63 9.46 2.67
CA ILE A 18 -6.22 10.16 3.81
C ILE A 18 -5.10 10.72 4.70
N SER A 19 -5.42 11.70 5.56
CA SER A 19 -4.44 12.23 6.50
C SER A 19 -3.97 11.16 7.50
N TYR A 20 -2.75 11.31 8.01
CA TYR A 20 -2.20 10.44 9.04
C TYR A 20 -3.11 10.31 10.27
N GLU A 21 -3.68 11.43 10.75
CA GLU A 21 -4.61 11.42 11.88
C GLU A 21 -5.97 10.81 11.53
N GLY A 22 -6.44 10.97 10.30
CA GLY A 22 -7.62 10.28 9.79
C GLY A 22 -7.42 8.76 9.80
N PHE A 23 -6.27 8.29 9.31
CA PHE A 23 -5.91 6.87 9.33
C PHE A 23 -5.77 6.33 10.75
N ARG A 24 -5.11 7.07 11.66
CA ARG A 24 -5.07 6.70 13.10
C ARG A 24 -6.45 6.59 13.71
N THR A 25 -7.38 7.46 13.32
CA THR A 25 -8.78 7.39 13.78
C THR A 25 -9.45 6.12 13.29
N TRP A 26 -9.21 5.70 12.04
CA TRP A 26 -9.73 4.42 11.52
C TRP A 26 -9.22 3.21 12.30
N LEU A 27 -7.92 3.18 12.59
CA LEU A 27 -7.29 2.13 13.40
C LEU A 27 -7.87 2.09 14.83
N LYS A 28 -8.04 3.25 15.47
CA LYS A 28 -8.66 3.37 16.80
C LYS A 28 -10.12 2.90 16.82
N LYS A 29 -10.86 3.19 15.74
CA LYS A 29 -12.26 2.76 15.57
C LYS A 29 -12.42 1.27 15.21
N GLY A 30 -11.32 0.53 15.08
CA GLY A 30 -11.36 -0.92 14.91
C GLY A 30 -11.42 -1.42 13.47
N LEU A 31 -11.10 -0.58 12.48
CA LEU A 31 -10.96 -1.06 11.10
C LEU A 31 -9.84 -2.12 11.02
N LEU A 32 -10.16 -3.28 10.43
CA LEU A 32 -9.34 -4.51 10.42
C LEU A 32 -9.13 -5.17 11.79
N LYS A 33 -9.97 -4.87 12.80
CA LYS A 33 -9.92 -5.57 14.09
C LYS A 33 -10.31 -7.05 13.97
N SER A 34 -11.37 -7.33 13.19
CA SER A 34 -11.97 -8.67 13.04
C SER A 34 -11.27 -9.58 12.04
N THR A 35 -10.36 -9.09 11.19
CA THR A 35 -9.44 -9.94 10.40
C THR A 35 -8.36 -10.60 11.27
N GLY A 36 -8.45 -10.42 12.59
CA GLY A 36 -7.56 -10.96 13.60
C GLY A 36 -6.27 -10.17 13.74
N ARG A 37 -6.34 -8.85 14.02
CA ARG A 37 -5.15 -7.97 13.97
C ARG A 37 -5.17 -6.67 14.81
N LEU A 38 -6.20 -6.40 15.60
CA LEU A 38 -6.08 -5.45 16.71
C LEU A 38 -6.14 -6.26 18.00
N ALA A 39 -5.21 -5.98 18.91
CA ALA A 39 -5.32 -6.53 20.25
C ALA A 39 -6.73 -6.21 20.79
N GLU A 40 -7.44 -7.20 21.34
CA GLU A 40 -8.17 -6.90 22.58
C GLU A 40 -7.16 -6.17 23.47
N PHE A 41 -7.55 -5.11 24.19
CA PHE A 41 -6.66 -4.41 25.13
C PHE A 41 -6.28 -5.34 26.30
N SER A 42 -5.62 -6.44 25.97
CA SER A 42 -5.18 -7.50 26.85
C SER A 42 -3.77 -7.13 27.25
N ALA A 43 -3.52 -7.18 28.55
CA ALA A 43 -2.23 -6.86 29.11
C ALA A 43 -1.12 -7.74 28.50
N PRO A 44 0.16 -7.28 28.52
CA PRO A 44 1.29 -7.97 27.87
C PRO A 44 1.52 -9.43 28.32
N ASP A 45 0.89 -9.86 29.39
CA ASP A 45 0.96 -11.18 30.01
C ASP A 45 -0.19 -12.12 29.57
N VAL A 46 -1.18 -11.63 28.83
CA VAL A 46 -2.29 -12.45 28.35
C VAL A 46 -1.88 -13.24 27.09
N PRO A 47 -2.08 -14.58 27.05
CA PRO A 47 -1.85 -15.39 25.87
C PRO A 47 -2.68 -14.89 24.68
N ALA A 48 -2.07 -14.77 23.49
CA ALA A 48 -2.84 -14.49 22.28
C ALA A 48 -3.80 -15.65 22.00
N LYS A 49 -5.05 -15.37 21.64
CA LYS A 49 -6.03 -16.41 21.27
C LYS A 49 -5.59 -17.29 20.10
N ILE A 50 -4.61 -16.84 19.30
CA ILE A 50 -3.98 -17.61 18.21
C ILE A 50 -2.45 -17.56 18.39
N PRO A 51 -1.74 -18.71 18.42
CA PRO A 51 -0.30 -18.79 18.74
C PRO A 51 0.64 -17.96 17.85
N ASP A 52 0.26 -17.74 16.58
CA ASP A 52 1.11 -17.06 15.59
C ASP A 52 0.74 -15.58 15.36
N ALA A 53 -0.23 -15.06 16.11
CA ALA A 53 -0.68 -13.68 15.96
C ALA A 53 0.34 -12.71 16.58
N LYS A 54 1.11 -12.01 15.72
CA LYS A 54 1.94 -10.88 16.16
C LYS A 54 1.05 -9.84 16.84
N ARG A 55 1.39 -9.50 18.08
CA ARG A 55 0.87 -8.32 18.81
C ARG A 55 1.22 -7.07 18.00
N TRP A 56 0.27 -6.59 17.19
CA TRP A 56 0.52 -5.51 16.25
C TRP A 56 0.84 -4.21 16.97
N LYS A 57 2.09 -3.75 16.84
CA LYS A 57 2.37 -2.32 16.88
C LYS A 57 1.78 -1.75 15.59
N TRP A 58 1.06 -0.62 15.66
CA TRP A 58 0.58 0.15 14.50
C TRP A 58 1.76 0.70 13.67
N SER A 59 2.68 -0.14 13.25
CA SER A 59 3.97 0.25 12.67
C SER A 59 4.17 -0.29 11.27
N GLU A 60 3.54 -1.41 10.89
CA GLU A 60 3.74 -2.06 9.59
C GLU A 60 2.45 -2.71 9.06
N PHE A 61 2.17 -2.51 7.76
CA PHE A 61 1.01 -3.05 7.04
C PHE A 61 1.47 -3.80 5.78
N GLY A 62 0.81 -4.92 5.51
CA GLY A 62 1.03 -5.74 4.31
C GLY A 62 0.12 -5.37 3.15
N PHE A 63 0.35 -6.00 1.99
CA PHE A 63 -0.43 -5.73 0.77
C PHE A 63 -1.94 -5.94 0.95
N SER A 64 -2.36 -7.06 1.56
CA SER A 64 -3.77 -7.35 1.85
C SER A 64 -4.39 -6.30 2.77
N ASP A 65 -3.66 -5.84 3.79
CA ASP A 65 -4.14 -4.80 4.70
C ASP A 65 -4.42 -3.50 3.95
N LEU A 66 -3.50 -3.12 3.06
CA LEU A 66 -3.63 -1.91 2.25
C LEU A 66 -4.79 -2.02 1.25
N CYS A 67 -4.99 -3.18 0.64
CA CYS A 67 -6.15 -3.42 -0.23
C CYS A 67 -7.45 -3.27 0.55
N SER A 68 -7.53 -3.85 1.75
CA SER A 68 -8.71 -3.73 2.61
C SER A 68 -8.97 -2.30 3.08
N PHE A 69 -7.92 -1.54 3.42
CA PHE A 69 -8.07 -0.12 3.74
C PHE A 69 -8.50 0.72 2.54
N ARG A 70 -8.00 0.42 1.35
CA ARG A 70 -8.43 1.10 0.12
C ARG A 70 -9.88 0.80 -0.22
N ALA A 71 -10.32 -0.45 -0.06
CA ALA A 71 -11.74 -0.79 -0.18
C ALA A 71 -12.57 -0.01 0.84
N ALA A 72 -12.14 0.03 2.11
CA ALA A 72 -12.84 0.80 3.14
C ALA A 72 -12.97 2.28 2.75
N LYS A 73 -11.91 2.89 2.18
CA LYS A 73 -12.00 4.24 1.64
C LYS A 73 -13.05 4.36 0.55
N PHE A 74 -13.04 3.49 -0.45
CA PHE A 74 -14.02 3.53 -1.54
C PHE A 74 -15.46 3.43 -1.03
N LEU A 75 -15.70 2.56 -0.05
CA LEU A 75 -17.01 2.40 0.56
C LEU A 75 -17.45 3.63 1.36
N LEU A 76 -16.54 4.24 2.12
CA LEU A 76 -16.82 5.46 2.88
C LEU A 76 -17.05 6.67 1.96
N ASP A 77 -16.23 6.83 0.92
CA ASP A 77 -16.39 7.89 -0.09
C ASP A 77 -17.72 7.73 -0.85
N ALA A 78 -18.18 6.48 -1.02
CA ALA A 78 -19.48 6.14 -1.56
C ALA A 78 -20.66 6.39 -0.59
N GLY A 79 -20.39 6.84 0.65
CA GLY A 79 -21.41 7.16 1.64
C GLY A 79 -21.88 5.99 2.50
N ARG A 80 -21.20 4.83 2.46
CA ARG A 80 -21.59 3.69 3.31
C ARG A 80 -21.32 3.98 4.79
N PRO A 81 -22.21 3.57 5.70
CA PRO A 81 -22.01 3.69 7.14
C PRO A 81 -20.75 2.96 7.62
N TRP A 82 -20.06 3.54 8.62
CA TRP A 82 -18.84 2.97 9.19
C TRP A 82 -18.99 1.51 9.65
N CYS A 83 -20.13 1.14 10.26
CA CYS A 83 -20.37 -0.22 10.74
C CYS A 83 -20.35 -1.25 9.61
N GLU A 84 -20.96 -0.95 8.47
CA GLU A 84 -20.97 -1.82 7.29
C GLU A 84 -19.58 -1.91 6.66
N VAL A 85 -18.91 -0.77 6.53
CA VAL A 85 -17.54 -0.73 5.99
C VAL A 85 -16.60 -1.59 6.83
N VAL A 86 -16.68 -1.49 8.15
CA VAL A 86 -15.88 -2.34 9.05
C VAL A 86 -16.24 -3.80 8.88
N ALA A 87 -17.52 -4.16 8.81
CA ALA A 87 -17.95 -5.55 8.62
C ALA A 87 -17.37 -6.17 7.33
N ILE A 88 -17.42 -5.44 6.21
CA ILE A 88 -16.92 -5.91 4.92
C ILE A 88 -15.38 -5.93 4.89
N ALA A 89 -14.77 -4.75 5.06
CA ALA A 89 -13.33 -4.57 4.86
C ALA A 89 -12.50 -5.32 5.90
N SER A 90 -13.10 -5.58 7.07
CA SER A 90 -12.45 -6.31 8.17
C SER A 90 -12.88 -7.78 8.23
N SER A 91 -13.56 -8.31 7.22
CA SER A 91 -13.85 -9.74 7.15
C SER A 91 -12.61 -10.52 6.75
N GLU A 92 -12.42 -11.69 7.38
CA GLU A 92 -11.28 -12.56 7.06
C GLU A 92 -11.33 -13.06 5.61
N GLU A 93 -12.52 -13.38 5.11
CA GLU A 93 -12.76 -13.77 3.72
C GLU A 93 -12.26 -12.69 2.75
N PHE A 94 -12.66 -11.43 2.96
CA PHE A 94 -12.21 -10.33 2.11
C PHE A 94 -10.70 -10.16 2.15
N TRP A 95 -10.11 -10.22 3.33
CA TRP A 95 -8.68 -10.06 3.47
C TRP A 95 -7.89 -11.20 2.81
N ARG A 96 -8.38 -12.45 2.93
CA ARG A 96 -7.80 -13.62 2.27
C ARG A 96 -7.95 -13.57 0.75
N SER A 97 -9.04 -12.97 0.23
CA SER A 97 -9.25 -12.75 -1.22
C SER A 97 -8.14 -11.92 -1.89
N HIS A 98 -7.37 -11.15 -1.11
CA HIS A 98 -6.23 -10.39 -1.62
C HIS A 98 -4.94 -11.21 -1.72
N ARG A 99 -4.90 -12.40 -1.11
CA ARG A 99 -3.71 -13.28 -1.10
C ARG A 99 -3.70 -14.28 -2.24
N SER A 100 -4.86 -14.70 -2.71
CA SER A 100 -5.00 -15.64 -3.82
C SER A 100 -5.69 -14.93 -4.99
N PRO A 101 -5.21 -15.06 -6.23
CA PRO A 101 -5.91 -14.60 -7.42
C PRO A 101 -7.12 -15.48 -7.77
N ALA A 102 -7.63 -16.28 -6.83
CA ALA A 102 -8.73 -17.21 -7.06
C ALA A 102 -9.89 -16.50 -7.77
N GLU A 103 -10.27 -17.03 -8.94
CA GLU A 103 -11.33 -16.49 -9.79
C GLU A 103 -12.67 -16.37 -9.05
N GLU A 104 -12.87 -17.18 -8.01
CA GLU A 104 -14.04 -17.20 -7.12
C GLU A 104 -14.30 -15.86 -6.40
N HIS A 105 -13.29 -15.00 -6.26
CA HIS A 105 -13.40 -13.68 -5.61
C HIS A 105 -12.88 -12.56 -6.51
N ALA A 106 -13.40 -12.50 -7.74
CA ALA A 106 -13.09 -11.42 -8.68
C ALA A 106 -13.81 -10.11 -8.32
N TYR A 107 -15.03 -10.22 -7.81
CA TYR A 107 -15.91 -9.09 -7.53
C TYR A 107 -16.46 -9.11 -6.11
N LEU A 108 -16.67 -7.92 -5.56
CA LEU A 108 -17.50 -7.67 -4.38
C LEU A 108 -18.73 -6.89 -4.82
N ILE A 109 -19.91 -7.45 -4.58
CA ILE A 109 -21.21 -6.83 -4.85
C ILE A 109 -21.84 -6.44 -3.52
N LEU A 110 -22.38 -5.22 -3.45
CA LEU A 110 -23.09 -4.69 -2.28
C LEU A 110 -24.56 -4.46 -2.59
N PHE A 111 -25.43 -5.03 -1.76
CA PHE A 111 -26.86 -4.85 -1.86
C PHE A 111 -27.30 -3.65 -0.97
N PRO A 112 -27.99 -2.64 -1.52
CA PRO A 112 -28.34 -1.43 -0.80
C PRO A 112 -29.53 -1.63 0.14
N THR A 113 -30.36 -2.63 -0.10
CA THR A 113 -31.62 -2.87 0.62
C THR A 113 -31.42 -3.39 2.04
N ASP A 114 -30.46 -4.29 2.25
CA ASP A 114 -30.20 -4.94 3.53
C ASP A 114 -28.75 -4.82 4.01
N GLY A 115 -27.88 -4.19 3.21
CA GLY A 115 -26.46 -4.05 3.52
C GLY A 115 -25.66 -5.34 3.39
N SER A 116 -26.26 -6.39 2.83
CA SER A 116 -25.56 -7.64 2.53
C SER A 116 -24.55 -7.44 1.41
N TYR A 117 -23.58 -8.35 1.35
CA TYR A 117 -22.57 -8.36 0.30
C TYR A 117 -22.21 -9.79 -0.06
N ILE A 118 -21.78 -9.97 -1.31
CA ILE A 118 -21.29 -11.26 -1.80
C ILE A 118 -19.98 -11.08 -2.56
N PHE A 119 -19.14 -12.11 -2.48
CA PHE A 119 -18.04 -12.30 -3.42
C PHE A 119 -18.51 -13.21 -4.55
N CYS A 120 -18.14 -12.87 -5.78
CA CYS A 120 -18.44 -13.73 -6.91
C CYS A 120 -17.33 -13.70 -7.96
N SER A 121 -17.34 -14.72 -8.80
CA SER A 121 -16.50 -14.78 -9.99
C SER A 121 -17.05 -13.90 -11.12
N GLN A 122 -16.24 -13.71 -12.16
CA GLN A 122 -16.69 -13.08 -13.41
C GLN A 122 -17.85 -13.88 -14.03
N GLU A 123 -17.74 -15.21 -14.08
CA GLU A 123 -18.78 -16.06 -14.66
C GLU A 123 -20.11 -15.93 -13.92
N THR A 124 -20.08 -15.98 -12.57
CA THR A 124 -21.28 -15.78 -11.76
C THR A 124 -21.86 -14.39 -11.94
N LEU A 125 -21.02 -13.36 -12.07
CA LEU A 125 -21.49 -12.01 -12.36
C LEU A 125 -22.20 -11.98 -13.72
N ASP A 126 -21.57 -12.48 -14.77
CA ASP A 126 -22.12 -12.45 -16.14
C ASP A 126 -23.46 -13.19 -16.25
N GLN A 127 -23.62 -14.31 -15.55
CA GLN A 127 -24.87 -15.06 -15.49
C GLN A 127 -26.01 -14.31 -14.79
N ASN A 128 -25.69 -13.47 -13.79
CA ASN A 128 -26.69 -12.84 -12.92
C ASN A 128 -26.85 -11.33 -13.16
N ILE A 129 -26.00 -10.70 -14.00
CA ILE A 129 -25.90 -9.23 -14.10
C ILE A 129 -27.20 -8.57 -14.57
N GLU A 130 -27.94 -9.20 -15.48
CA GLU A 130 -29.21 -8.66 -15.97
C GLU A 130 -30.31 -8.75 -14.91
N GLN A 131 -30.31 -9.80 -14.08
CA GLN A 131 -31.21 -9.88 -12.92
C GLN A 131 -30.85 -8.83 -11.87
N LEU A 132 -29.57 -8.70 -11.53
CA LEU A 132 -29.06 -7.70 -10.58
C LEU A 132 -29.40 -6.26 -11.02
N LYS A 133 -29.34 -5.98 -12.32
CA LYS A 133 -29.77 -4.71 -12.92
C LYS A 133 -31.29 -4.53 -12.84
N ALA A 134 -32.06 -5.56 -13.23
CA ALA A 134 -33.52 -5.51 -13.29
C ALA A 134 -34.16 -5.28 -11.91
N GLU A 135 -33.61 -5.90 -10.88
CA GLU A 135 -34.08 -5.74 -9.50
C GLU A 135 -33.57 -4.44 -8.84
N ASN A 136 -32.67 -3.69 -9.51
CA ASN A 136 -32.07 -2.44 -9.02
C ASN A 136 -31.35 -2.60 -7.67
N VAL A 137 -30.79 -3.79 -7.40
CA VAL A 137 -30.27 -4.20 -6.07
C VAL A 137 -28.75 -4.15 -6.00
N ALA A 138 -28.03 -3.74 -7.04
CA ALA A 138 -26.56 -3.62 -6.98
C ALA A 138 -26.15 -2.16 -7.13
N LEU A 139 -25.82 -1.50 -6.00
CA LEU A 139 -25.41 -0.09 -6.02
C LEU A 139 -23.88 0.04 -6.15
N TYR A 140 -23.11 -0.99 -5.77
CA TYR A 140 -21.65 -0.99 -5.88
C TYR A 140 -21.10 -2.34 -6.31
N LEU A 141 -20.35 -2.33 -7.41
CA LEU A 141 -19.53 -3.43 -7.89
C LEU A 141 -18.06 -3.03 -7.73
N ILE A 142 -17.30 -3.74 -6.90
CA ILE A 142 -15.87 -3.52 -6.72
C ILE A 142 -15.12 -4.66 -7.40
N ASN A 143 -14.44 -4.36 -8.51
CA ASN A 143 -13.50 -5.28 -9.13
C ASN A 143 -12.25 -5.38 -8.23
N LEU A 144 -12.02 -6.57 -7.65
CA LEU A 144 -10.94 -6.79 -6.70
C LEU A 144 -9.57 -6.84 -7.39
N GLN A 145 -9.51 -7.24 -8.66
CA GLN A 145 -8.27 -7.19 -9.44
C GLN A 145 -7.83 -5.74 -9.66
N GLN A 146 -8.75 -4.88 -10.09
CA GLN A 146 -8.49 -3.46 -10.28
C GLN A 146 -8.14 -2.76 -8.96
N LEU A 147 -8.82 -3.10 -7.87
CA LEU A 147 -8.48 -2.61 -6.52
C LEU A 147 -7.05 -2.98 -6.14
N ARG A 148 -6.66 -4.25 -6.34
CA ARG A 148 -5.31 -4.75 -6.07
C ARG A 148 -4.27 -3.99 -6.92
N GLN A 149 -4.53 -3.82 -8.23
CA GLN A 149 -3.63 -3.12 -9.16
C GLN A 149 -3.43 -1.65 -8.76
N ASN A 150 -4.53 -0.94 -8.54
CA ASN A 150 -4.49 0.45 -8.09
C ASN A 150 -3.80 0.60 -6.72
N THR A 151 -3.92 -0.40 -5.85
CA THR A 151 -3.20 -0.41 -4.56
C THR A 151 -1.69 -0.57 -4.78
N LEU A 152 -1.27 -1.47 -5.66
CA LEU A 152 0.14 -1.65 -5.99
C LEU A 152 0.77 -0.40 -6.62
N PHE A 153 0.10 0.22 -7.58
CA PHE A 153 0.59 1.44 -8.23
C PHE A 153 0.81 2.56 -7.21
N ARG A 154 -0.10 2.70 -6.24
CA ARG A 154 0.08 3.64 -5.14
C ARG A 154 1.20 3.27 -4.19
N ILE A 155 1.38 1.99 -3.87
CA ILE A 155 2.53 1.53 -3.08
C ILE A 155 3.84 1.96 -3.77
N ARG A 156 3.96 1.72 -5.08
CA ARG A 156 5.15 2.12 -5.85
C ARG A 156 5.38 3.64 -5.81
N SER A 157 4.34 4.43 -6.06
CA SER A 157 4.39 5.90 -6.01
C SER A 157 4.84 6.42 -4.64
N VAL A 158 4.24 5.95 -3.55
CA VAL A 158 4.58 6.38 -2.19
C VAL A 158 5.99 5.94 -1.79
N LEU A 159 6.43 4.75 -2.20
CA LEU A 159 7.79 4.29 -1.94
C LEU A 159 8.83 5.08 -2.73
N LEU A 160 8.56 5.46 -3.99
CA LEU A 160 9.44 6.34 -4.78
C LEU A 160 9.60 7.70 -4.09
N LYS A 161 8.49 8.31 -3.63
CA LYS A 161 8.55 9.56 -2.85
C LYS A 161 9.40 9.40 -1.60
N ALA A 162 9.14 8.35 -0.81
CA ALA A 162 9.87 8.11 0.43
C ALA A 162 11.38 7.87 0.22
N VAL A 163 11.77 7.16 -0.84
CA VAL A 163 13.18 6.93 -1.19
C VAL A 163 13.83 8.23 -1.68
N GLY A 164 13.16 9.00 -2.54
CA GLY A 164 13.67 10.28 -3.02
C GLY A 164 13.84 11.30 -1.90
N ASP A 165 12.84 11.45 -1.02
CA ASP A 165 12.92 12.32 0.18
C ASP A 165 14.07 11.91 1.11
N GLU A 166 14.30 10.61 1.25
CA GLU A 166 15.43 10.10 2.02
C GLU A 166 16.76 10.50 1.40
N ILE A 167 16.96 10.28 0.10
CA ILE A 167 18.17 10.65 -0.64
C ILE A 167 18.46 12.15 -0.47
N ILE A 168 17.45 13.01 -0.61
CA ILE A 168 17.59 14.47 -0.43
C ILE A 168 18.03 14.78 1.00
N ARG A 169 17.36 14.22 2.01
CA ARG A 169 17.61 14.49 3.42
C ARG A 169 18.98 14.01 3.90
N THR A 170 19.49 12.92 3.33
CA THR A 170 20.78 12.32 3.72
C THR A 170 21.91 12.63 2.76
N SER A 171 21.69 13.48 1.75
CA SER A 171 22.69 13.84 0.73
C SER A 171 24.03 14.31 1.33
N TRP A 172 23.99 15.12 2.38
CA TRP A 172 25.16 15.61 3.10
C TRP A 172 26.00 14.49 3.73
N ALA A 173 25.41 13.37 4.14
CA ALA A 173 26.12 12.30 4.83
C ALA A 173 27.16 11.64 3.90
N TYR A 174 26.86 11.56 2.61
CA TYR A 174 27.75 11.00 1.58
C TYR A 174 28.87 11.95 1.15
N VAL A 175 28.88 13.18 1.68
CA VAL A 175 29.96 14.16 1.49
C VAL A 175 30.98 14.12 2.63
N VAL A 176 30.55 13.68 3.81
CA VAL A 176 31.36 13.72 5.05
C VAL A 176 31.93 12.35 5.42
N ASP A 177 31.29 11.25 5.02
CA ASP A 177 31.58 9.89 5.53
C ASP A 177 32.44 9.02 4.56
N GLY A 178 33.54 9.60 4.05
CA GLY A 178 34.49 8.91 3.16
C GLY A 178 35.93 8.93 3.69
N SER A 179 36.79 8.02 3.19
CA SER A 179 38.22 7.95 3.51
C SER A 179 39.03 9.19 3.09
N SER A 180 38.39 10.12 2.38
CA SER A 180 38.91 11.44 2.01
C SER A 180 37.76 12.44 2.09
N VAL A 181 37.92 13.45 2.96
CA VAL A 181 36.99 14.59 3.03
C VAL A 181 37.20 15.41 1.76
N LEU A 182 36.13 15.59 0.97
CA LEU A 182 36.19 16.40 -0.24
C LEU A 182 36.46 17.86 0.10
N PRO A 183 37.16 18.62 -0.78
CA PRO A 183 37.18 20.07 -0.69
C PRO A 183 35.75 20.64 -0.57
N PRO A 184 35.53 21.72 0.22
CA PRO A 184 34.18 22.22 0.49
C PRO A 184 33.33 22.53 -0.75
N GLU A 185 33.94 22.98 -1.85
CA GLU A 185 33.24 23.25 -3.10
C GLU A 185 32.82 21.97 -3.82
N GLU A 186 33.70 20.98 -3.89
CA GLU A 186 33.41 19.66 -4.48
C GLU A 186 32.36 18.91 -3.66
N GLY A 187 32.42 19.02 -2.34
CA GLY A 187 31.42 18.45 -1.43
C GLY A 187 30.04 19.05 -1.67
N LYS A 188 29.93 20.38 -1.75
CA LYS A 188 28.66 21.06 -2.06
C LYS A 188 28.13 20.71 -3.46
N ALA A 189 29.01 20.58 -4.46
CA ALA A 189 28.62 20.17 -5.80
C ALA A 189 28.05 18.75 -5.80
N ARG A 190 28.69 17.81 -5.09
CA ARG A 190 28.22 16.44 -4.95
C ARG A 190 26.89 16.35 -4.18
N GLU A 191 26.74 17.09 -3.08
CA GLU A 191 25.49 17.14 -2.32
C GLU A 191 24.31 17.57 -3.20
N LYS A 192 24.51 18.61 -4.03
CA LYS A 192 23.52 19.06 -5.00
C LYS A 192 23.18 18.01 -6.04
N GLN A 193 24.17 17.29 -6.56
CA GLN A 193 23.95 16.22 -7.53
C GLN A 193 23.15 15.06 -6.91
N ILE A 194 23.48 14.63 -5.69
CA ILE A 194 22.74 13.58 -4.98
C ILE A 194 21.30 14.03 -4.73
N SER A 195 21.10 15.27 -4.28
CA SER A 195 19.76 15.83 -4.04
C SER A 195 18.94 15.89 -5.34
N PHE A 196 19.55 16.31 -6.45
CA PHE A 196 18.90 16.33 -7.76
C PHE A 196 18.48 14.93 -8.23
N ILE A 197 19.29 13.89 -7.98
CA ILE A 197 18.85 12.52 -8.26
C ILE A 197 17.67 12.12 -7.37
N GLY A 198 17.68 12.51 -6.09
CA GLY A 198 16.53 12.31 -5.20
C GLY A 198 15.24 12.93 -5.75
N GLU A 199 15.31 14.17 -6.28
CA GLU A 199 14.18 14.83 -6.96
C GLU A 199 13.71 14.06 -8.19
N GLN A 200 14.63 13.54 -9.00
CA GLN A 200 14.28 12.70 -10.16
C GLN A 200 13.60 11.40 -9.75
N VAL A 201 14.01 10.77 -8.64
CA VAL A 201 13.32 9.59 -8.09
C VAL A 201 11.89 9.93 -7.69
N ILE A 202 11.66 11.08 -7.04
CA ILE A 202 10.31 11.58 -6.71
C ILE A 202 9.49 11.80 -7.98
N ALA A 203 10.10 12.34 -9.03
CA ALA A 203 9.43 12.63 -10.29
C ALA A 203 8.90 11.38 -11.03
N LEU A 204 9.38 10.18 -10.70
CA LEU A 204 8.84 8.92 -11.23
C LEU A 204 7.49 8.54 -10.59
N ALA A 205 7.20 9.04 -9.38
CA ALA A 205 6.04 8.62 -8.59
C ALA A 205 4.68 8.84 -9.29
N PRO A 206 4.40 9.99 -9.95
CA PRO A 206 3.13 10.19 -10.66
C PRO A 206 2.93 9.20 -11.81
N SER A 207 3.99 8.82 -12.52
CA SER A 207 3.93 7.82 -13.60
C SER A 207 3.69 6.42 -13.04
N ALA A 208 4.37 6.06 -11.95
CA ALA A 208 4.15 4.79 -11.25
C ALA A 208 2.72 4.67 -10.70
N GLU A 209 2.13 5.76 -10.19
CA GLU A 209 0.74 5.78 -9.72
C GLU A 209 -0.27 5.53 -10.85
N ARG A 210 0.06 5.93 -12.08
CA ARG A 210 -0.73 5.64 -13.29
C ARG A 210 -0.46 4.26 -13.88
N GLY A 211 0.39 3.45 -13.25
CA GLY A 211 0.72 2.09 -13.68
C GLY A 211 1.85 1.99 -14.70
N ALA A 212 2.59 3.07 -14.97
CA ALA A 212 3.78 2.98 -15.81
C ALA A 212 4.85 2.10 -15.15
N ASP A 213 5.55 1.29 -15.95
CA ASP A 213 6.77 0.63 -15.52
C ASP A 213 7.90 1.65 -15.51
N VAL A 214 8.39 1.99 -14.31
CA VAL A 214 9.47 2.95 -14.07
C VAL A 214 10.74 2.28 -13.56
N GLN A 215 10.80 0.94 -13.59
CA GLN A 215 11.92 0.17 -13.03
C GLN A 215 13.24 0.49 -13.71
N LYS A 216 13.23 0.69 -15.03
CA LYS A 216 14.43 0.97 -15.81
C LYS A 216 15.01 2.34 -15.46
N GLU A 217 14.17 3.37 -15.41
CA GLU A 217 14.51 4.74 -15.04
C GLU A 217 15.03 4.78 -13.60
N TYR A 218 14.32 4.13 -12.67
CA TYR A 218 14.77 4.04 -11.28
C TYR A 218 16.14 3.36 -11.15
N ASN A 219 16.37 2.24 -11.85
CA ASN A 219 17.66 1.54 -11.84
C ASN A 219 18.80 2.41 -12.40
N GLN A 220 18.52 3.24 -13.41
CA GLN A 220 19.48 4.18 -13.95
C GLN A 220 19.87 5.24 -12.90
N LEU A 221 18.89 5.84 -12.22
CA LEU A 221 19.14 6.80 -11.14
C LEU A 221 19.92 6.18 -9.96
N VAL A 222 19.64 4.93 -9.61
CA VAL A 222 20.39 4.20 -8.58
C VAL A 222 21.86 4.01 -9.00
N ARG A 223 22.13 3.70 -10.27
CA ARG A 223 23.51 3.61 -10.78
C ARG A 223 24.23 4.96 -10.70
N GLU A 224 23.55 6.05 -11.04
CA GLU A 224 24.10 7.40 -10.94
C GLU A 224 24.44 7.77 -9.48
N LEU A 225 23.57 7.42 -8.52
CA LEU A 225 23.87 7.58 -7.09
C LEU A 225 25.10 6.77 -6.67
N GLN A 226 25.20 5.51 -7.13
CA GLN A 226 26.32 4.64 -6.81
C GLN A 226 27.66 5.21 -7.31
N LEU A 227 27.68 5.82 -8.50
CA LEU A 227 28.86 6.49 -9.05
C LEU A 227 29.30 7.68 -8.18
N LEU A 228 28.37 8.30 -7.45
CA LEU A 228 28.66 9.38 -6.51
C LEU A 228 29.02 8.88 -5.10
N GLY A 229 29.08 7.56 -4.89
CA GLY A 229 29.32 6.94 -3.58
C GLY A 229 28.11 6.97 -2.65
N ALA A 230 26.91 7.24 -3.18
CA ALA A 230 25.67 7.29 -2.42
C ALA A 230 24.78 6.07 -2.71
N HIS A 231 24.07 5.60 -1.69
CA HIS A 231 23.16 4.46 -1.80
C HIS A 231 21.86 4.74 -1.05
N PRO A 232 20.68 4.42 -1.63
CA PRO A 232 19.44 4.42 -0.88
C PRO A 232 19.55 3.51 0.35
N HIS A 233 18.85 3.84 1.43
CA HIS A 233 18.87 3.00 2.61
C HIS A 233 18.36 1.60 2.27
N SER A 234 19.12 0.58 2.68
CA SER A 234 18.86 -0.83 2.37
C SER A 234 17.41 -1.27 2.60
N SER A 235 16.80 -0.87 3.73
CA SER A 235 15.42 -1.24 4.06
C SER A 235 14.38 -0.66 3.10
N LEU A 236 14.42 0.64 2.79
CA LEU A 236 13.45 1.29 1.89
C LEU A 236 13.70 0.92 0.43
N GLY A 237 14.97 0.88 0.00
CA GLY A 237 15.35 0.47 -1.34
C GLY A 237 14.95 -0.97 -1.67
N MET A 238 15.12 -1.91 -0.73
CA MET A 238 14.67 -3.30 -0.94
C MET A 238 13.15 -3.41 -1.04
N VAL A 239 12.39 -2.66 -0.22
CA VAL A 239 10.93 -2.68 -0.27
C VAL A 239 10.42 -2.09 -1.60
N LEU A 240 11.04 -1.00 -2.07
CA LEU A 240 10.72 -0.41 -3.39
C LEU A 240 11.03 -1.38 -4.54
N ASN A 241 12.22 -1.99 -4.56
CA ASN A 241 12.57 -2.98 -5.59
C ASN A 241 11.59 -4.15 -5.61
N THR A 242 11.23 -4.65 -4.42
CA THR A 242 10.20 -5.70 -4.30
C THR A 242 8.86 -5.25 -4.90
N ALA A 243 8.45 -4.01 -4.63
CA ALA A 243 7.18 -3.47 -5.13
C ALA A 243 7.19 -3.20 -6.64
N LEU A 244 8.31 -2.78 -7.22
CA LEU A 244 8.45 -2.53 -8.65
C LEU A 244 8.47 -3.84 -9.46
N GLN A 245 9.15 -4.88 -8.95
CA GLN A 245 9.16 -6.23 -9.55
C GLN A 245 7.88 -7.03 -9.33
N SER A 246 7.03 -6.58 -8.42
CA SER A 246 5.78 -7.26 -8.10
C SER A 246 4.76 -7.12 -9.22
N GLU A 247 4.16 -8.24 -9.62
CA GLU A 247 3.00 -8.27 -10.53
C GLU A 247 1.77 -8.84 -9.82
N ILE A 248 0.60 -8.42 -10.30
CA ILE A 248 -0.69 -8.97 -9.89
C ILE A 248 -1.05 -10.00 -10.95
N ALA A 249 -1.17 -11.26 -10.54
CA ALA A 249 -1.57 -12.34 -11.43
C ALA A 249 -2.89 -11.98 -12.10
N ALA A 250 -2.95 -12.23 -13.41
CA ALA A 250 -4.15 -12.09 -14.23
C ALA A 250 -5.23 -13.05 -13.76
#